data_AF-A0A1Z5KGT3-F1
#
_entry.id   AF-A0A1Z5KGT3-F1
#
_cell.length_a   1.000
_cell.length_b   1.000
_cell.length_c   1.000
_cell.angle_alpha   90.00
_cell.angle_beta   90.00
_cell.angle_gamma   90.00
#
_symmetry.space_group_name_H-M   'P 1'
#
loop_
_entity.id
_entity.type
_entity.pdbx_description
1 polymer ?
#
loop_
_entity_poly.entity_id
_entity_poly.type
_entity_poly.pdbx_seq_one_letter_code
_entity_poly.pdbx_strand_id
1 'polypeptide(L)'
;MSSSCRSHSYSSSCCTFFLWLLFSSILSQQSTINAFLLLPRHSTSQITLFSTSRSARDQERREEAQRRQARAKDVVIGQTSAVPGAQDYALNTQHTEQEWLRSMTPDEKLIYQYTEQGMEHLKLLRVAEAVDAFQQVYTLKPDAYVWHAGLALYYVNDYKGAADRLAQCARSYETKLGQPATEERIWWYACQLRSRFLQDKPQDDDSTSTWTPLPYNAETTDQLLASETRKVVRIAHELFRASFENKDPLAVAIARAQLRSIAGPPLRRPDPKLWKLNAWYYLGLHYDAVGDVLAAKQCMKRALLLASGGNASDIIHVLPMLHMSQRNWFDDEEDDNSQEEPKTSQASPKSENDAPLPSTHNSTVATNLHYSAYKNADPYFVQSLQTDLEEMRYYDLRDVLRAKGIPGTGTKAELVQRLMLSLLTEAGQS
;
A
#
# COMPACT_ATOMS: atom_id res chain seq x y z
N MET A 1 33.73 -52.66 -20.63
CA MET A 1 33.96 -51.29 -20.12
C MET A 1 32.94 -50.37 -20.79
N SER A 2 32.44 -49.38 -20.04
CA SER A 2 31.39 -48.39 -20.36
C SER A 2 29.95 -48.91 -20.60
N SER A 3 29.18 -48.96 -19.51
CA SER A 3 27.71 -49.02 -19.53
C SER A 3 27.16 -47.69 -19.03
N SER A 4 26.50 -46.94 -19.91
CA SER A 4 25.88 -45.64 -19.63
C SER A 4 24.45 -45.83 -19.11
N CYS A 5 24.22 -45.58 -17.83
CA CYS A 5 22.87 -45.44 -17.26
C CYS A 5 22.48 -43.96 -17.22
N ARG A 6 21.52 -43.56 -18.06
CA ARG A 6 20.78 -42.28 -17.92
C ARG A 6 19.54 -42.53 -17.09
N SER A 7 19.51 -42.01 -15.87
CA SER A 7 18.30 -41.92 -15.05
C SER A 7 17.50 -40.68 -15.47
N HIS A 8 16.29 -40.89 -15.97
CA HIS A 8 15.27 -39.84 -16.08
C HIS A 8 14.60 -39.67 -14.71
N SER A 9 14.77 -38.51 -14.09
CA SER A 9 14.07 -38.11 -12.87
C SER A 9 12.68 -37.57 -13.21
N TYR A 10 11.65 -38.21 -12.65
CA TYR A 10 10.27 -37.74 -12.67
C TYR A 10 10.15 -36.43 -11.87
N SER A 11 9.84 -35.33 -12.57
CA SER A 11 9.39 -34.07 -11.99
C SER A 11 7.88 -33.95 -12.19
N SER A 12 7.11 -34.38 -11.19
CA SER A 12 5.66 -34.15 -11.14
C SER A 12 5.20 -34.36 -9.70
N SER A 13 5.24 -33.31 -8.88
CA SER A 13 4.40 -33.16 -7.65
C SER A 13 4.61 -31.86 -6.85
N CYS A 14 5.46 -30.90 -7.26
CA CYS A 14 5.69 -29.67 -6.46
C CYS A 14 4.65 -28.54 -6.64
N CYS A 15 3.62 -28.67 -7.48
CA CYS A 15 2.68 -27.57 -7.76
C CYS A 15 1.63 -27.33 -6.64
N THR A 16 1.35 -28.30 -5.78
CA THR A 16 0.30 -28.17 -4.74
C THR A 16 0.76 -27.42 -3.48
N PHE A 17 2.07 -27.42 -3.19
CA PHE A 17 2.65 -26.71 -2.02
C PHE A 17 2.53 -25.18 -2.13
N PHE A 18 2.54 -24.63 -3.35
CA PHE A 18 2.66 -23.18 -3.58
C PHE A 18 1.34 -22.41 -3.53
N LEU A 19 0.21 -23.04 -3.84
CA LEU A 19 -1.09 -22.36 -3.86
C LEU A 19 -1.53 -21.94 -2.46
N TRP A 20 -1.19 -22.66 -1.39
CA TRP A 20 -1.79 -22.44 -0.07
C TRP A 20 -1.18 -21.27 0.73
N LEU A 21 0.15 -21.10 0.75
CA LEU A 21 0.79 -19.92 1.36
C LEU A 21 0.36 -18.60 0.67
N LEU A 22 0.05 -18.67 -0.63
CA LEU A 22 -0.53 -17.56 -1.38
C LEU A 22 -2.03 -17.39 -1.11
N PHE A 23 -2.79 -18.47 -0.96
CA PHE A 23 -4.22 -18.42 -0.66
C PHE A 23 -4.51 -17.87 0.74
N SER A 24 -3.67 -18.10 1.76
CA SER A 24 -3.89 -17.53 3.10
C SER A 24 -3.73 -15.99 3.13
N SER A 25 -2.77 -15.44 2.35
CA SER A 25 -2.66 -13.98 2.15
C SER A 25 -3.75 -13.40 1.24
N ILE A 26 -4.19 -14.11 0.20
CA ILE A 26 -5.22 -13.64 -0.74
C ILE A 26 -6.64 -13.74 -0.15
N LEU A 27 -6.96 -14.80 0.62
CA LEU A 27 -8.26 -14.98 1.26
C LEU A 27 -8.49 -14.03 2.44
N SER A 28 -7.44 -13.51 3.07
CA SER A 28 -7.58 -12.43 4.06
C SER A 28 -8.05 -11.10 3.43
N GLN A 29 -7.99 -10.95 2.10
CA GLN A 29 -8.36 -9.70 1.40
C GLN A 29 -9.60 -9.80 0.47
N GLN A 30 -10.29 -10.95 0.40
CA GLN A 30 -11.50 -11.10 -0.42
C GLN A 30 -12.75 -11.44 0.40
N SER A 31 -13.13 -10.55 1.32
CA SER A 31 -14.52 -10.50 1.80
C SER A 31 -15.20 -9.21 1.34
N THR A 32 -16.46 -9.35 0.90
CA THR A 32 -17.43 -8.31 0.47
C THR A 32 -17.56 -8.03 -1.04
N ILE A 33 -18.18 -8.99 -1.75
CA ILE A 33 -19.07 -8.66 -2.87
C ILE A 33 -20.44 -8.35 -2.28
N ASN A 34 -20.86 -7.08 -2.31
CA ASN A 34 -22.14 -6.65 -1.77
C ASN A 34 -23.31 -7.01 -2.69
N ALA A 35 -24.34 -7.54 -2.04
CA ALA A 35 -25.69 -7.74 -2.52
C ALA A 35 -26.38 -6.40 -2.84
N PHE A 36 -27.10 -6.35 -3.96
CA PHE A 36 -28.00 -5.25 -4.32
C PHE A 36 -29.43 -5.61 -3.89
N LEU A 37 -29.99 -4.84 -2.95
CA LEU A 37 -31.41 -4.82 -2.61
C LEU A 37 -32.14 -3.82 -3.52
N LEU A 38 -33.22 -4.26 -4.17
CA LEU A 38 -34.16 -3.43 -4.91
C LEU A 38 -35.52 -3.45 -4.21
N LEU A 39 -36.11 -2.29 -4.00
CA LEU A 39 -37.53 -2.08 -3.66
C LEU A 39 -38.19 -1.14 -4.68
N PRO A 40 -39.54 -1.16 -4.79
CA PRO A 40 -40.24 -1.11 -6.07
C PRO A 40 -40.76 0.28 -6.43
N ARG A 41 -41.03 0.49 -7.73
CA ARG A 41 -41.92 1.55 -8.20
C ARG A 41 -42.97 0.97 -9.14
N HIS A 42 -44.23 1.22 -8.81
CA HIS A 42 -45.39 1.00 -9.67
C HIS A 42 -45.33 1.93 -10.89
N SER A 43 -45.64 1.40 -12.08
CA SER A 43 -46.45 2.11 -13.07
C SER A 43 -47.04 1.12 -14.08
N THR A 44 -48.35 1.22 -14.24
CA THR A 44 -49.19 0.53 -15.21
C THR A 44 -48.94 1.06 -16.62
N SER A 45 -48.81 0.18 -17.63
CA SER A 45 -49.66 0.19 -18.85
C SER A 45 -49.13 -0.71 -19.98
N GLN A 46 -50.09 -1.49 -20.48
CA GLN A 46 -50.33 -1.94 -21.86
C GLN A 46 -49.28 -2.74 -22.65
N ILE A 47 -49.73 -3.95 -22.98
CA ILE A 47 -49.10 -5.00 -23.77
C ILE A 47 -49.23 -4.65 -25.27
N THR A 48 -48.10 -4.60 -25.97
CA THR A 48 -48.04 -4.80 -27.42
C THR A 48 -46.97 -5.85 -27.73
N LEU A 49 -47.39 -6.94 -28.38
CA LEU A 49 -46.54 -8.08 -28.74
C LEU A 49 -45.72 -7.75 -29.99
N PHE A 50 -44.51 -7.23 -29.80
CA PHE A 50 -43.49 -7.19 -30.84
C PHE A 50 -42.56 -8.40 -30.70
N SER A 51 -42.45 -9.18 -31.78
CA SER A 51 -41.43 -10.22 -31.99
C SER A 51 -40.04 -9.57 -32.02
N THR A 52 -39.45 -9.40 -30.85
CA THR A 52 -38.11 -8.82 -30.67
C THR A 52 -37.04 -9.84 -31.04
N SER A 53 -36.21 -9.49 -32.04
CA SER A 53 -34.92 -10.14 -32.27
C SER A 53 -34.11 -10.05 -30.98
N ARG A 54 -33.82 -11.19 -30.37
CA ARG A 54 -33.14 -11.26 -29.08
C ARG A 54 -31.72 -10.72 -29.19
N SER A 55 -31.30 -9.94 -28.20
CA SER A 55 -29.93 -9.43 -28.13
C SER A 55 -28.95 -10.59 -27.93
N ALA A 56 -27.73 -10.47 -28.45
CA ALA A 56 -26.66 -11.45 -28.27
C ALA A 56 -26.42 -11.80 -26.78
N ARG A 57 -26.65 -10.84 -25.88
CA ARG A 57 -26.55 -10.99 -24.43
C ARG A 57 -27.61 -11.93 -23.84
N ASP A 58 -28.80 -11.99 -24.42
CA ASP A 58 -29.86 -12.88 -23.96
C ASP A 58 -29.70 -14.29 -24.51
N GLN A 59 -29.08 -14.39 -25.70
CA GLN A 59 -28.66 -15.66 -26.26
C GLN A 59 -27.54 -16.28 -25.41
N GLU A 60 -26.51 -15.51 -25.07
CA GLU A 60 -25.39 -15.95 -24.21
C GLU A 60 -25.87 -16.41 -22.82
N ARG A 61 -26.82 -15.67 -22.21
CA ARG A 61 -27.42 -16.07 -20.93
C ARG A 61 -28.15 -17.41 -20.99
N ARG A 62 -28.80 -17.72 -22.11
CA ARG A 62 -29.50 -19.01 -22.28
C ARG A 62 -28.57 -20.15 -22.61
N GLU A 63 -27.57 -19.90 -23.43
CA GLU A 63 -26.52 -20.88 -23.72
C GLU A 63 -25.74 -21.23 -22.46
N GLU A 64 -25.46 -20.25 -21.59
CA GLU A 64 -24.90 -20.49 -20.26
C GLU A 64 -25.87 -21.25 -19.35
N ALA A 65 -27.18 -20.93 -19.37
CA ALA A 65 -28.18 -21.68 -18.61
C ALA A 65 -28.33 -23.14 -19.09
N GLN A 66 -28.27 -23.40 -20.40
CA GLN A 66 -28.26 -24.75 -20.97
C GLN A 66 -26.97 -25.49 -20.61
N ARG A 67 -25.80 -24.84 -20.69
CA ARG A 67 -24.53 -25.41 -20.22
C ARG A 67 -24.58 -25.77 -18.74
N ARG A 68 -25.28 -24.98 -17.91
CA ARG A 68 -25.52 -25.30 -16.49
C ARG A 68 -26.45 -26.50 -16.30
N GLN A 69 -27.54 -26.61 -17.06
CA GLN A 69 -28.44 -27.77 -17.00
C GLN A 69 -27.77 -29.06 -17.48
N ALA A 70 -26.91 -28.99 -18.50
CA ALA A 70 -26.13 -30.14 -18.96
C ALA A 70 -25.13 -30.61 -17.89
N ARG A 71 -24.47 -29.67 -17.19
CA ARG A 71 -23.55 -29.96 -16.08
C ARG A 71 -24.23 -30.44 -14.79
N ALA A 72 -25.55 -30.25 -14.65
CA ALA A 72 -26.29 -30.64 -13.43
C ALA A 72 -26.30 -32.15 -13.17
N LYS A 73 -26.00 -32.99 -14.18
CA LYS A 73 -25.91 -34.45 -14.03
C LYS A 73 -24.48 -34.97 -13.87
N ASP A 74 -23.48 -34.10 -14.01
CA ASP A 74 -22.07 -34.45 -14.04
C ASP A 74 -21.35 -33.69 -12.91
N VAL A 75 -21.67 -34.07 -11.67
CA VAL A 75 -21.07 -33.45 -10.48
C VAL A 75 -19.66 -34.03 -10.31
N VAL A 76 -18.73 -33.46 -11.06
CA VAL A 76 -17.30 -33.64 -10.82
C VAL A 76 -16.90 -32.70 -9.69
N ILE A 77 -16.49 -33.28 -8.56
CA ILE A 77 -15.94 -32.55 -7.42
C ILE A 77 -14.83 -31.61 -7.95
N GLY A 78 -15.05 -30.30 -7.84
CA GLY A 78 -14.11 -29.27 -8.29
C GLY A 78 -14.44 -28.56 -9.62
N GLN A 79 -15.46 -28.96 -10.39
CA GLN A 79 -15.84 -28.26 -11.64
C GLN A 79 -17.27 -27.67 -11.67
N THR A 80 -18.17 -28.12 -10.81
CA THR A 80 -19.56 -27.62 -10.76
C THR A 80 -19.81 -26.86 -9.47
N SER A 81 -19.34 -25.62 -9.39
CA SER A 81 -19.72 -24.72 -8.31
C SER A 81 -20.93 -23.89 -8.74
N ALA A 82 -21.85 -23.68 -7.80
CA ALA A 82 -22.97 -22.75 -7.85
C ALA A 82 -24.25 -23.25 -8.55
N VAL A 83 -24.96 -24.15 -7.86
CA VAL A 83 -26.43 -23.98 -7.79
C VAL A 83 -26.69 -22.73 -6.93
N PRO A 84 -27.33 -21.67 -7.45
CA PRO A 84 -27.63 -20.47 -6.67
C PRO A 84 -28.46 -20.81 -5.43
N GLY A 85 -27.91 -20.56 -4.24
CA GLY A 85 -28.57 -20.83 -2.96
C GLY A 85 -28.26 -22.20 -2.34
N ALA A 86 -27.53 -23.09 -3.03
CA ALA A 86 -26.95 -24.26 -2.36
C ALA A 86 -25.75 -23.79 -1.53
N GLN A 87 -25.78 -24.10 -0.23
CA GLN A 87 -24.57 -24.08 0.59
C GLN A 87 -23.75 -25.31 0.17
N ASP A 88 -23.04 -25.19 -0.95
CA ASP A 88 -21.96 -26.11 -1.31
C ASP A 88 -21.09 -26.28 -0.06
N TYR A 89 -20.83 -27.53 0.34
CA TYR A 89 -20.15 -28.00 1.56
C TYR A 89 -19.52 -26.91 2.43
N ALA A 90 -19.91 -26.81 3.70
CA ALA A 90 -19.31 -25.86 4.64
C ALA A 90 -17.77 -25.93 4.54
N LEU A 91 -17.16 -24.89 3.98
CA LEU A 91 -15.71 -24.80 3.79
C LEU A 91 -15.07 -24.74 5.17
N ASN A 92 -14.70 -25.90 5.71
CA ASN A 92 -13.99 -26.00 6.97
C ASN A 92 -12.49 -25.82 6.70
N THR A 93 -12.07 -24.55 6.66
CA THR A 93 -10.68 -24.16 6.39
C THR A 93 -9.70 -24.84 7.36
N GLN A 94 -10.07 -24.96 8.65
CA GLN A 94 -9.25 -25.62 9.66
C GLN A 94 -9.06 -27.11 9.37
N HIS A 95 -10.11 -27.81 8.92
CA HIS A 95 -9.99 -29.20 8.54
C HIS A 95 -9.08 -29.39 7.32
N THR A 96 -9.28 -28.57 6.28
CA THR A 96 -8.44 -28.60 5.07
C THR A 96 -6.97 -28.29 5.39
N GLU A 97 -6.71 -27.32 6.27
CA GLU A 97 -5.37 -27.00 6.74
C GLU A 97 -4.74 -28.17 7.51
N GLN A 98 -5.49 -28.81 8.41
CA GLN A 98 -4.99 -29.99 9.15
C GLN A 98 -4.68 -31.18 8.24
N GLU A 99 -5.52 -31.45 7.24
CA GLU A 99 -5.27 -32.51 6.26
C GLU A 99 -4.03 -32.21 5.43
N TRP A 100 -3.88 -30.97 4.97
CA TRP A 100 -2.71 -30.51 4.24
C TRP A 100 -1.43 -30.68 5.09
N LEU A 101 -1.42 -30.21 6.34
CA LEU A 101 -0.31 -30.37 7.28
C LEU A 101 0.04 -31.85 7.52
N ARG A 102 -0.95 -32.75 7.56
CA ARG A 102 -0.70 -34.19 7.68
C ARG A 102 0.01 -34.76 6.45
N SER A 103 -0.35 -34.28 5.26
CA SER A 103 0.17 -34.75 3.97
C SER A 103 1.58 -34.25 3.62
N MET A 104 2.08 -33.21 4.31
CA MET A 104 3.40 -32.65 4.07
C MET A 104 4.55 -33.62 4.35
N THR A 105 5.59 -33.51 3.54
CA THR A 105 6.90 -34.11 3.82
C THR A 105 7.54 -33.51 5.09
N PRO A 106 8.50 -34.20 5.73
CA PRO A 106 9.20 -33.66 6.91
C PRO A 106 9.85 -32.29 6.66
N ASP A 107 10.47 -32.08 5.50
CA ASP A 107 11.12 -30.81 5.16
C ASP A 107 10.11 -29.68 4.97
N GLU A 108 8.97 -29.97 4.33
CA GLU A 108 7.88 -29.00 4.18
C GLU A 108 7.29 -28.58 5.53
N LYS A 109 7.17 -29.52 6.49
CA LYS A 109 6.74 -29.21 7.86
C LYS A 109 7.72 -28.28 8.56
N LEU A 110 9.03 -28.52 8.40
CA LEU A 110 10.07 -27.65 8.95
C LEU A 110 10.05 -26.26 8.31
N ILE A 111 9.91 -26.16 6.99
CA ILE A 111 9.77 -24.89 6.28
C ILE A 111 8.55 -24.11 6.80
N TYR A 112 7.40 -24.76 6.94
CA TYR A 112 6.19 -24.16 7.49
C TYR A 112 6.43 -23.66 8.92
N GLN A 113 6.98 -24.51 9.78
CA GLN A 113 7.28 -24.17 11.18
C GLN A 113 8.21 -22.97 11.29
N TYR A 114 9.32 -22.93 10.55
CA TYR A 114 10.25 -21.80 10.59
C TYR A 114 9.66 -20.53 10.00
N THR A 115 8.78 -20.65 9.01
CA THR A 115 8.05 -19.49 8.46
C THR A 115 7.12 -18.89 9.51
N GLU A 116 6.31 -19.72 10.19
CA GLU A 116 5.43 -19.28 11.27
C GLU A 116 6.21 -18.70 12.45
N GLN A 117 7.34 -19.31 12.83
CA GLN A 117 8.22 -18.78 13.87
C GLN A 117 8.78 -17.40 13.49
N GLY A 118 9.25 -17.21 12.26
CA GLY A 118 9.75 -15.92 11.80
C GLY A 118 8.65 -14.83 11.80
N MET A 119 7.44 -15.18 11.39
CA MET A 119 6.28 -14.28 11.46
C MET A 119 5.91 -13.92 12.89
N GLU A 120 5.89 -14.90 13.80
CA GLU A 120 5.61 -14.66 15.22
C GLU A 120 6.70 -13.79 15.85
N HIS A 121 7.97 -14.01 15.53
CA HIS A 121 9.06 -13.15 15.97
C HIS A 121 8.91 -11.70 15.49
N LEU A 122 8.51 -11.46 14.23
CA LEU A 122 8.17 -10.11 13.76
C LEU A 122 7.01 -9.50 14.54
N LYS A 123 5.96 -10.28 14.83
CA LYS A 123 4.80 -9.83 15.62
C LYS A 123 5.19 -9.43 17.05
N LEU A 124 6.14 -10.15 17.62
CA LEU A 124 6.73 -9.89 18.95
C LEU A 124 7.88 -8.87 18.94
N LEU A 125 8.13 -8.22 17.79
CA LEU A 125 9.18 -7.22 17.60
C LEU A 125 10.62 -7.75 17.79
N ARG A 126 10.79 -9.07 17.72
CA ARG A 126 12.05 -9.81 17.83
C ARG A 126 12.69 -10.00 16.45
N VAL A 127 13.21 -8.91 15.91
CA VAL A 127 13.63 -8.88 14.49
C VAL A 127 14.84 -9.77 14.22
N ALA A 128 15.81 -9.83 15.12
CA ALA A 128 17.00 -10.68 14.95
C ALA A 128 16.61 -12.17 14.89
N GLU A 129 15.76 -12.61 15.81
CA GLU A 129 15.25 -13.98 15.84
C GLU A 129 14.37 -14.30 14.62
N ALA A 130 13.65 -13.31 14.09
CA ALA A 130 12.94 -13.47 12.83
C ALA A 130 13.89 -13.71 11.65
N VAL A 131 15.02 -12.98 11.57
CA VAL A 131 16.06 -13.21 10.54
C VAL A 131 16.60 -14.64 10.64
N ASP A 132 16.93 -15.11 11.85
CA ASP A 132 17.45 -16.46 12.07
C ASP A 132 16.44 -17.54 11.63
N ALA A 133 15.17 -17.38 12.01
CA ALA A 133 14.11 -18.31 11.62
C ALA A 133 13.92 -18.35 10.10
N PHE A 134 13.87 -17.20 9.42
CA PHE A 134 13.78 -17.16 7.96
C PHE A 134 15.02 -17.70 7.26
N GLN A 135 16.21 -17.57 7.85
CA GLN A 135 17.44 -18.16 7.31
C GLN A 135 17.39 -19.69 7.31
N GLN A 136 16.73 -20.32 8.29
CA GLN A 136 16.50 -21.77 8.27
C GLN A 136 15.59 -22.18 7.10
N VAL A 137 14.57 -21.38 6.76
CA VAL A 137 13.73 -21.63 5.58
C VAL A 137 14.56 -21.66 4.30
N TYR A 138 15.45 -20.68 4.11
CA TYR A 138 16.32 -20.63 2.92
C TYR A 138 17.41 -21.70 2.89
N THR A 139 17.80 -22.24 4.05
CA THR A 139 18.73 -23.38 4.14
C THR A 139 18.08 -24.66 3.61
N LEU A 140 16.81 -24.87 3.96
CA LEU A 140 16.02 -26.02 3.47
C LEU A 140 15.57 -25.83 2.02
N LYS A 141 15.18 -24.61 1.66
CA LYS A 141 14.63 -24.27 0.35
C LYS A 141 15.11 -22.88 -0.13
N PRO A 142 16.23 -22.81 -0.88
CA PRO A 142 16.82 -21.54 -1.32
C PRO A 142 15.93 -20.66 -2.21
N ASP A 143 14.92 -21.25 -2.87
CA ASP A 143 13.95 -20.58 -3.73
C ASP A 143 12.58 -20.32 -3.05
N ALA A 144 12.51 -20.48 -1.72
CA ALA A 144 11.30 -20.21 -0.96
C ALA A 144 10.85 -18.75 -1.15
N TYR A 145 9.55 -18.54 -1.28
CA TYR A 145 8.96 -17.22 -1.35
C TYR A 145 8.60 -16.77 0.07
N VAL A 146 9.49 -16.00 0.71
CA VAL A 146 9.27 -15.43 2.04
C VAL A 146 9.75 -13.98 2.04
N TRP A 147 8.92 -13.08 1.47
CA TRP A 147 9.28 -11.67 1.33
C TRP A 147 9.42 -10.95 2.68
N HIS A 148 8.76 -11.45 3.75
CA HIS A 148 8.93 -10.98 5.13
C HIS A 148 10.38 -11.12 5.64
N ALA A 149 11.18 -12.01 5.06
CA ALA A 149 12.61 -12.08 5.38
C ALA A 149 13.34 -10.80 4.94
N GLY A 150 12.94 -10.20 3.81
CA GLY A 150 13.44 -8.90 3.38
C GLY A 150 13.07 -7.78 4.34
N LEU A 151 11.87 -7.82 4.93
CA LEU A 151 11.46 -6.89 5.99
C LEU A 151 12.34 -7.02 7.24
N ALA A 152 12.57 -8.24 7.71
CA ALA A 152 13.40 -8.49 8.87
C ALA A 152 14.83 -7.95 8.65
N LEU A 153 15.40 -8.20 7.46
CA LEU A 153 16.71 -7.66 7.04
C LEU A 153 16.74 -6.12 7.00
N TYR A 154 15.67 -5.48 6.51
CA TYR A 154 15.55 -4.02 6.51
C TYR A 154 15.64 -3.45 7.93
N TYR A 155 14.95 -4.08 8.89
CA TYR A 155 14.91 -3.60 10.28
C TYR A 155 16.20 -3.86 11.06
N VAL A 156 17.00 -4.87 10.71
CA VAL A 156 18.37 -5.01 11.24
C VAL A 156 19.40 -4.13 10.50
N ASN A 157 18.95 -3.24 9.62
CA ASN A 157 19.76 -2.34 8.80
C ASN A 157 20.67 -3.05 7.78
N ASP A 158 20.41 -4.31 7.44
CA ASP A 158 21.02 -4.98 6.28
C ASP A 158 20.24 -4.65 5.01
N TYR A 159 20.34 -3.39 4.57
CA TYR A 159 19.60 -2.90 3.40
C TYR A 159 19.98 -3.64 2.11
N LYS A 160 21.23 -4.10 2.00
CA LYS A 160 21.72 -4.87 0.85
C LYS A 160 21.11 -6.26 0.81
N GLY A 161 21.23 -7.02 1.89
CA GLY A 161 20.60 -8.32 1.99
C GLY A 161 19.08 -8.24 1.82
N ALA A 162 18.44 -7.21 2.39
CA ALA A 162 17.02 -6.95 2.24
C ALA A 162 16.63 -6.74 0.76
N ALA A 163 17.31 -5.84 0.06
CA ALA A 163 17.04 -5.55 -1.35
C ALA A 163 17.26 -6.79 -2.23
N ASP A 164 18.36 -7.51 -2.06
CA ASP A 164 18.63 -8.73 -2.82
C ASP A 164 17.53 -9.77 -2.60
N ARG A 165 17.06 -9.93 -1.36
CA ARG A 165 16.00 -10.87 -1.00
C ARG A 165 14.65 -10.47 -1.60
N LEU A 166 14.27 -9.20 -1.49
CA LEU A 166 13.02 -8.68 -2.04
C LEU A 166 12.98 -8.79 -3.57
N ALA A 167 14.10 -8.54 -4.24
CA ALA A 167 14.21 -8.73 -5.68
C ALA A 167 14.03 -10.20 -6.08
N GLN A 168 14.57 -11.15 -5.31
CA GLN A 168 14.35 -12.58 -5.53
C GLN A 168 12.88 -12.97 -5.32
N CYS A 169 12.24 -12.48 -4.25
CA CYS A 169 10.82 -12.74 -3.98
C CYS A 169 9.93 -12.17 -5.09
N ALA A 170 10.18 -10.93 -5.53
CA ALA A 170 9.44 -10.29 -6.61
C ALA A 170 9.51 -11.11 -7.91
N ARG A 171 10.71 -11.59 -8.28
CA ARG A 171 10.91 -12.48 -9.44
C ARG A 171 10.09 -13.75 -9.36
N SER A 172 10.17 -14.42 -8.21
CA SER A 172 9.44 -15.66 -7.98
C SER A 172 7.94 -15.46 -8.05
N TYR A 173 7.43 -14.37 -7.47
CA TYR A 173 6.01 -14.03 -7.47
C TYR A 173 5.50 -13.73 -8.88
N GLU A 174 6.16 -12.81 -9.59
CA GLU A 174 5.78 -12.38 -10.94
C GLU A 174 5.83 -13.55 -11.94
N THR A 175 6.86 -14.40 -11.87
CA THR A 175 7.00 -15.57 -12.74
C THR A 175 5.89 -16.60 -12.50
N LYS A 176 5.52 -16.82 -11.23
CA LYS A 176 4.55 -17.86 -10.86
C LYS A 176 3.11 -17.43 -11.07
N LEU A 177 2.81 -16.15 -10.84
CA LEU A 177 1.43 -15.65 -10.80
C LEU A 177 1.08 -14.73 -11.96
N GLY A 178 2.06 -14.20 -12.70
CA GLY A 178 1.82 -13.20 -13.73
C GLY A 178 1.20 -11.91 -13.19
N GLN A 179 1.41 -11.61 -11.91
CA GLN A 179 0.91 -10.43 -11.20
C GLN A 179 2.08 -9.60 -10.67
N PRO A 180 1.94 -8.26 -10.55
CA PRO A 180 2.99 -7.40 -10.02
C PRO A 180 3.30 -7.75 -8.55
N ALA A 181 4.58 -7.91 -8.24
CA ALA A 181 5.07 -7.99 -6.86
C ALA A 181 5.24 -6.58 -6.26
N THR A 182 4.14 -5.82 -6.21
CA THR A 182 4.19 -4.38 -5.96
C THR A 182 4.76 -4.04 -4.59
N GLU A 183 4.45 -4.83 -3.57
CA GLU A 183 4.89 -4.58 -2.19
C GLU A 183 6.38 -4.87 -2.04
N GLU A 184 6.89 -5.96 -2.60
CA GLU A 184 8.31 -6.28 -2.63
C GLU A 184 9.11 -5.21 -3.36
N ARG A 185 8.56 -4.65 -4.44
CA ARG A 185 9.18 -3.53 -5.17
C ARG A 185 9.21 -2.25 -4.35
N ILE A 186 8.12 -1.91 -3.65
CA ILE A 186 8.11 -0.76 -2.72
C ILE A 186 9.22 -0.88 -1.69
N TRP A 187 9.31 -2.04 -1.04
CA TRP A 187 10.35 -2.31 -0.04
C TRP A 187 11.76 -2.33 -0.62
N TRP A 188 11.91 -2.85 -1.85
CA TRP A 188 13.18 -2.81 -2.56
C TRP A 188 13.64 -1.37 -2.77
N TYR A 189 12.77 -0.47 -3.25
CA TYR A 189 13.07 0.95 -3.38
C TYR A 189 13.37 1.60 -2.02
N ALA A 190 12.65 1.23 -0.96
CA ALA A 190 12.90 1.73 0.39
C ALA A 190 14.32 1.40 0.86
N CYS A 191 14.78 0.16 0.66
CA CYS A 191 16.15 -0.26 0.97
C CYS A 191 17.17 0.61 0.21
N GLN A 192 16.91 0.85 -1.07
CA GLN A 192 17.83 1.58 -1.94
C GLN A 192 17.91 3.08 -1.59
N LEU A 193 16.77 3.72 -1.34
CA LEU A 193 16.71 5.11 -0.87
C LEU A 193 17.43 5.27 0.46
N ARG A 194 17.17 4.37 1.41
CA ARG A 194 17.79 4.41 2.74
C ARG A 194 19.30 4.18 2.67
N SER A 195 19.76 3.26 1.82
CA SER A 195 21.20 3.05 1.62
C SER A 195 21.89 4.27 1.02
N ARG A 196 21.27 4.97 0.05
CA ARG A 196 21.82 6.21 -0.52
C ARG A 196 21.94 7.29 0.56
N PHE A 197 20.88 7.49 1.34
CA PHE A 197 20.88 8.46 2.43
C PHE A 197 22.00 8.22 3.46
N LEU A 198 22.33 6.95 3.74
CA LEU A 198 23.43 6.60 4.65
C LEU A 198 24.83 6.79 4.01
N GLN A 199 24.94 6.62 2.69
CA GLN A 199 26.19 6.78 1.92
C GLN A 199 26.55 8.22 1.60
N ASP A 200 25.58 9.14 1.55
CA ASP A 200 25.83 10.57 1.29
C ASP A 200 26.63 11.26 2.43
N LYS A 201 27.01 10.51 3.48
CA LYS A 201 28.04 10.93 4.43
C LYS A 201 29.41 10.80 3.75
N PRO A 202 30.22 11.86 3.69
CA PRO A 202 31.49 11.86 2.94
C PRO A 202 32.40 10.75 3.45
N GLN A 203 32.45 9.65 2.69
CA GLN A 203 33.32 8.52 2.93
C GLN A 203 34.12 8.31 1.65
N ASP A 204 35.44 8.52 1.74
CA ASP A 204 36.40 8.59 0.62
C ASP A 204 36.62 7.28 -0.16
N ASP A 205 35.70 6.31 -0.10
CA ASP A 205 35.93 4.96 -0.62
C ASP A 205 35.05 4.66 -1.86
N ASP A 206 35.70 4.47 -3.00
CA ASP A 206 35.14 4.29 -4.35
C ASP A 206 34.48 2.90 -4.57
N SER A 207 34.04 2.24 -3.51
CA SER A 207 33.40 0.92 -3.62
C SER A 207 31.94 1.07 -4.06
N THR A 208 31.72 1.20 -5.37
CA THR A 208 30.38 1.15 -5.97
C THR A 208 29.81 -0.26 -5.82
N SER A 209 29.15 -0.53 -4.69
CA SER A 209 28.51 -1.82 -4.43
C SER A 209 27.44 -2.09 -5.50
N THR A 210 27.67 -3.07 -6.37
CA THR A 210 26.68 -3.49 -7.36
C THR A 210 25.53 -4.20 -6.65
N TRP A 211 24.35 -3.58 -6.63
CA TRP A 211 23.12 -4.15 -6.09
C TRP A 211 22.54 -5.16 -7.08
N THR A 212 21.83 -6.19 -6.60
CA THR A 212 21.11 -7.08 -7.52
C THR A 212 20.02 -6.26 -8.23
N PRO A 213 20.09 -6.10 -9.56
CA PRO A 213 19.06 -5.39 -10.27
C PRO A 213 17.74 -6.19 -10.15
N LEU A 214 16.63 -5.47 -9.94
CA LEU A 214 15.34 -6.03 -10.31
C LEU A 214 15.41 -6.40 -11.81
N PRO A 215 14.85 -7.52 -12.26
CA PRO A 215 14.70 -7.75 -13.69
C PRO A 215 13.71 -6.70 -14.19
N TYR A 216 14.28 -5.62 -14.67
CA TYR A 216 13.55 -4.47 -15.11
C TYR A 216 13.37 -4.60 -16.61
N ASN A 217 12.21 -5.13 -17.01
CA ASN A 217 11.64 -4.73 -18.28
C ASN A 217 10.65 -3.61 -17.97
N ALA A 218 10.98 -2.37 -18.37
CA ALA A 218 10.15 -1.19 -18.12
C ALA A 218 8.73 -1.41 -18.64
N GLU A 219 8.60 -1.96 -19.86
CA GLU A 219 7.31 -2.21 -20.51
C GLU A 219 6.49 -3.24 -19.73
N THR A 220 7.13 -4.33 -19.29
CA THR A 220 6.45 -5.36 -18.49
C THR A 220 6.06 -4.82 -17.11
N THR A 221 6.90 -3.99 -16.51
CA THR A 221 6.63 -3.41 -15.19
C THR A 221 5.43 -2.48 -15.24
N ASP A 222 5.34 -1.60 -16.24
CA ASP A 222 4.20 -0.70 -16.39
C ASP A 222 2.89 -1.44 -16.67
N GLN A 223 2.94 -2.50 -17.49
CA GLN A 223 1.78 -3.36 -17.74
C GLN A 223 1.32 -4.11 -16.49
N LEU A 224 2.27 -4.66 -15.71
CA LEU A 224 1.97 -5.34 -14.46
C LEU A 224 1.40 -4.34 -13.44
N LEU A 225 1.95 -3.15 -13.31
CA LEU A 225 1.43 -2.12 -12.41
C LEU A 225 0.04 -1.62 -12.81
N ALA A 226 -0.29 -1.61 -14.10
CA ALA A 226 -1.64 -1.34 -14.56
C ALA A 226 -2.66 -2.39 -14.07
N SER A 227 -2.20 -3.60 -13.74
CA SER A 227 -3.03 -4.65 -13.13
C SER A 227 -3.15 -4.56 -11.60
N GLU A 228 -2.37 -3.69 -10.94
CA GLU A 228 -2.49 -3.45 -9.49
C GLU A 228 -3.81 -2.73 -9.18
N THR A 229 -4.73 -3.47 -8.57
CA THR A 229 -6.08 -2.99 -8.24
C THR A 229 -6.11 -2.18 -6.94
N ARG A 230 -5.12 -2.36 -6.06
CA ARG A 230 -5.06 -1.67 -4.77
C ARG A 230 -4.52 -0.26 -4.96
N LYS A 231 -5.43 0.73 -4.98
CA LYS A 231 -5.11 2.15 -5.21
C LYS A 231 -3.95 2.67 -4.37
N VAL A 232 -3.94 2.38 -3.06
CA VAL A 232 -2.90 2.85 -2.12
C VAL A 232 -1.53 2.29 -2.47
N VAL A 233 -1.46 0.97 -2.73
CA VAL A 233 -0.21 0.28 -3.06
C VAL A 233 0.35 0.79 -4.40
N ARG A 234 -0.53 1.03 -5.39
CA ARG A 234 -0.10 1.62 -6.67
C ARG A 234 0.51 3.01 -6.50
N ILE A 235 -0.14 3.91 -5.76
CA ILE A 235 0.39 5.27 -5.52
C ILE A 235 1.68 5.21 -4.68
N ALA A 236 1.77 4.32 -3.70
CA ALA A 236 3.00 4.08 -2.95
C ALA A 236 4.13 3.62 -3.88
N HIS A 237 3.88 2.67 -4.76
CA HIS A 237 4.88 2.26 -5.75
C HIS A 237 5.35 3.43 -6.64
N GLU A 238 4.42 4.24 -7.15
CA GLU A 238 4.74 5.45 -7.92
C GLU A 238 5.62 6.43 -7.13
N LEU A 239 5.31 6.66 -5.85
CA LEU A 239 6.10 7.51 -4.94
C LEU A 239 7.55 7.01 -4.81
N PHE A 240 7.73 5.73 -4.48
CA PHE A 240 9.04 5.14 -4.27
C PHE A 240 9.87 5.08 -5.56
N ARG A 241 9.24 4.71 -6.69
CA ARG A 241 9.87 4.71 -8.01
C ARG A 241 10.31 6.10 -8.45
N ALA A 242 9.42 7.10 -8.33
CA ALA A 242 9.73 8.48 -8.69
C ALA A 242 10.92 9.05 -7.90
N SER A 243 10.99 8.68 -6.61
CA SER A 243 12.08 9.10 -5.72
C SER A 243 13.41 8.47 -6.09
N PHE A 244 13.41 7.18 -6.46
CA PHE A 244 14.64 6.43 -6.68
C PHE A 244 15.15 6.47 -8.13
N GLU A 245 14.29 6.16 -9.10
CA GLU A 245 14.64 6.01 -10.52
C GLU A 245 14.71 7.37 -11.22
N ASN A 246 13.59 8.10 -11.17
CA ASN A 246 13.43 9.32 -11.97
C ASN A 246 14.05 10.55 -11.30
N LYS A 247 14.19 10.50 -9.96
CA LYS A 247 14.51 11.67 -9.12
C LYS A 247 13.61 12.85 -9.49
N ASP A 248 12.34 12.56 -9.75
CA ASP A 248 11.37 13.56 -10.20
C ASP A 248 10.64 14.13 -8.98
N PRO A 249 11.02 15.33 -8.50
CA PRO A 249 10.42 15.92 -7.31
C PRO A 249 8.91 16.17 -7.49
N LEU A 250 8.46 16.37 -8.74
CA LEU A 250 7.06 16.58 -9.02
C LEU A 250 6.24 15.30 -8.80
N ALA A 251 6.64 14.21 -9.44
CA ALA A 251 5.96 12.93 -9.26
C ALA A 251 5.92 12.51 -7.78
N VAL A 252 7.00 12.79 -7.03
CA VAL A 252 7.05 12.59 -5.58
C VAL A 252 6.02 13.44 -4.84
N ALA A 253 5.96 14.75 -5.10
CA ALA A 253 5.01 15.66 -4.46
C ALA A 253 3.55 15.25 -4.74
N ILE A 254 3.22 14.88 -5.98
CA ILE A 254 1.88 14.42 -6.36
C ILE A 254 1.53 13.12 -5.63
N ALA A 255 2.41 12.12 -5.65
CA ALA A 255 2.12 10.83 -5.02
C ALA A 255 1.99 10.96 -3.49
N ARG A 256 2.81 11.81 -2.85
CA ARG A 256 2.66 12.17 -1.42
C ARG A 256 1.31 12.82 -1.14
N ALA A 257 0.91 13.80 -1.95
CA ALA A 257 -0.38 14.47 -1.81
C ALA A 257 -1.56 13.49 -1.96
N GLN A 258 -1.47 12.56 -2.92
CA GLN A 258 -2.47 11.53 -3.14
C GLN A 258 -2.57 10.51 -1.99
N LEU A 259 -1.44 10.05 -1.43
CA LEU A 259 -1.47 9.19 -0.25
C LEU A 259 -2.04 9.91 0.96
N ARG A 260 -1.64 11.17 1.20
CA ARG A 260 -2.18 11.99 2.30
C ARG A 260 -3.68 12.22 2.16
N SER A 261 -4.14 12.44 0.92
CA SER A 261 -5.55 12.52 0.54
C SER A 261 -6.34 11.27 0.98
N ILE A 262 -5.80 10.07 0.71
CA ILE A 262 -6.44 8.82 1.12
C ILE A 262 -6.40 8.64 2.63
N ALA A 263 -5.27 8.96 3.25
CA ALA A 263 -5.05 8.84 4.68
C ALA A 263 -6.10 9.66 5.48
N GLY A 264 -6.28 10.93 5.09
CA GLY A 264 -7.27 11.84 5.63
C GLY A 264 -7.16 12.04 7.15
N PRO A 265 -8.12 12.76 7.76
CA PRO A 265 -8.14 12.91 9.22
C PRO A 265 -8.45 11.58 9.91
N PRO A 266 -8.04 11.42 11.19
CA PRO A 266 -8.41 10.27 12.00
C PRO A 266 -9.93 10.10 12.03
N LEU A 267 -10.39 8.87 11.75
CA LEU A 267 -11.81 8.59 11.57
C LEU A 267 -12.51 8.27 12.89
N ARG A 268 -13.82 8.56 12.92
CA ARG A 268 -14.79 7.91 13.83
C ARG A 268 -15.32 6.57 13.29
N ARG A 269 -15.10 6.27 12.01
CA ARG A 269 -15.59 5.08 11.31
C ARG A 269 -14.46 4.08 11.06
N PRO A 270 -14.73 2.76 11.13
CA PRO A 270 -13.73 1.74 10.80
C PRO A 270 -13.27 1.86 9.34
N ASP A 271 -12.01 1.53 9.09
CA ASP A 271 -11.38 1.48 7.76
C ASP A 271 -11.31 0.02 7.28
N PRO A 272 -12.40 -0.55 6.72
CA PRO A 272 -12.49 -1.98 6.46
C PRO A 272 -11.48 -2.48 5.41
N LYS A 273 -10.95 -1.57 4.58
CA LYS A 273 -9.97 -1.90 3.54
C LYS A 273 -8.55 -1.50 3.91
N LEU A 274 -8.35 -1.00 5.13
CA LEU A 274 -7.05 -0.53 5.64
C LEU A 274 -6.39 0.51 4.73
N TRP A 275 -7.15 1.26 3.95
CA TRP A 275 -6.59 2.22 2.98
C TRP A 275 -5.86 3.35 3.69
N LYS A 276 -6.41 3.82 4.80
CA LYS A 276 -5.81 4.91 5.60
C LYS A 276 -4.60 4.43 6.37
N LEU A 277 -4.69 3.24 6.96
CA LEU A 277 -3.56 2.60 7.63
C LEU A 277 -2.39 2.44 6.67
N ASN A 278 -2.63 1.83 5.50
CA ASN A 278 -1.62 1.66 4.47
C ASN A 278 -1.07 2.99 3.96
N ALA A 279 -1.93 3.99 3.74
CA ALA A 279 -1.48 5.28 3.23
C ALA A 279 -0.54 6.01 4.22
N TRP A 280 -0.91 6.07 5.51
CA TRP A 280 -0.03 6.63 6.54
C TRP A 280 1.25 5.83 6.70
N TYR A 281 1.15 4.49 6.65
CA TYR A 281 2.31 3.61 6.77
C TYR A 281 3.32 3.83 5.63
N TYR A 282 2.87 3.78 4.37
CA TYR A 282 3.76 3.95 3.22
C TYR A 282 4.34 5.38 3.12
N LEU A 283 3.60 6.40 3.53
CA LEU A 283 4.16 7.75 3.70
C LEU A 283 5.26 7.78 4.74
N GLY A 284 5.03 7.20 5.92
CA GLY A 284 6.03 7.14 6.98
C GLY A 284 7.28 6.38 6.55
N LEU A 285 7.11 5.25 5.86
CA LEU A 285 8.20 4.45 5.32
C LEU A 285 8.99 5.23 4.27
N HIS A 286 8.31 6.01 3.42
CA HIS A 286 8.97 6.85 2.42
C HIS A 286 9.82 7.94 3.08
N TYR A 287 9.25 8.67 4.05
CA TYR A 287 9.97 9.70 4.79
C TYR A 287 11.18 9.13 5.55
N ASP A 288 11.06 7.95 6.18
CA ASP A 288 12.21 7.26 6.79
C ASP A 288 13.27 6.94 5.74
N ALA A 289 12.87 6.39 4.59
CA ALA A 289 13.81 6.01 3.54
C ALA A 289 14.57 7.20 2.95
N VAL A 290 13.98 8.39 2.88
CA VAL A 290 14.65 9.63 2.40
C VAL A 290 15.33 10.43 3.52
N GLY A 291 15.19 10.02 4.78
CA GLY A 291 15.85 10.66 5.93
C GLY A 291 15.09 11.78 6.62
N ASP A 292 13.82 12.00 6.28
CA ASP A 292 12.95 12.97 6.96
C ASP A 292 12.32 12.32 8.21
N VAL A 293 13.09 12.30 9.30
CA VAL A 293 12.74 11.60 10.55
C VAL A 293 11.46 12.17 11.19
N LEU A 294 11.28 13.50 11.15
CA LEU A 294 10.13 14.15 11.78
C LEU A 294 8.83 13.79 11.06
N ALA A 295 8.79 13.93 9.73
CA ALA A 295 7.60 13.56 8.96
C ALA A 295 7.32 12.05 9.04
N ALA A 296 8.38 11.22 9.05
CA ALA A 296 8.26 9.77 9.21
C ALA A 296 7.61 9.41 10.54
N LYS A 297 8.11 9.96 11.65
CA LYS A 297 7.58 9.74 13.00
C LYS A 297 6.11 10.13 13.11
N GLN A 298 5.74 11.30 12.59
CA GLN A 298 4.34 11.74 12.58
C GLN A 298 3.43 10.77 11.81
N CYS A 299 3.83 10.37 10.60
CA CYS A 299 3.08 9.42 9.79
C CYS A 299 2.95 8.06 10.49
N MET A 300 4.02 7.56 11.12
CA MET A 300 4.00 6.30 11.85
C MET A 300 3.12 6.36 13.11
N LYS A 301 3.13 7.47 13.86
CA LYS A 301 2.19 7.69 14.98
C LYS A 301 0.74 7.61 14.49
N ARG A 302 0.42 8.25 13.36
CA ARG A 302 -0.92 8.19 12.76
C ARG A 302 -1.28 6.78 12.30
N ALA A 303 -0.36 6.06 11.68
CA ALA A 303 -0.56 4.66 11.28
C ALA A 303 -0.79 3.75 12.51
N LEU A 304 -0.02 3.93 13.58
CA LEU A 304 -0.16 3.17 14.82
C LEU A 304 -1.54 3.36 15.46
N LEU A 305 -2.04 4.60 15.52
CA LEU A 305 -3.39 4.88 16.03
C LEU A 305 -4.49 4.13 15.25
N LEU A 306 -4.32 3.95 13.94
CA LEU A 306 -5.25 3.20 13.10
C LEU A 306 -5.08 1.68 13.24
N ALA A 307 -3.90 1.21 13.64
CA ALA A 307 -3.60 -0.20 13.81
C ALA A 307 -4.23 -0.81 15.08
N SER A 308 -4.41 -0.03 16.14
CA SER A 308 -4.87 -0.50 17.46
C SER A 308 -6.25 -1.18 17.51
N GLY A 309 -7.06 -1.05 16.45
CA GLY A 309 -8.38 -1.70 16.34
C GLY A 309 -8.41 -2.93 15.43
N GLY A 310 -7.26 -3.35 14.89
CA GLY A 310 -7.16 -4.38 13.86
C GLY A 310 -7.02 -5.80 14.37
N ASN A 311 -7.15 -6.76 13.45
CA ASN A 311 -6.83 -8.15 13.71
C ASN A 311 -5.29 -8.31 13.71
N ALA A 312 -4.71 -8.64 14.87
CA ALA A 312 -3.28 -8.85 15.02
C ALA A 312 -2.71 -10.01 14.17
N SER A 313 -3.56 -10.80 13.50
CA SER A 313 -3.10 -11.84 12.59
C SER A 313 -2.38 -11.29 11.36
N ASP A 314 -2.82 -10.14 10.83
CA ASP A 314 -2.22 -9.51 9.65
C ASP A 314 -1.04 -8.63 10.05
N ILE A 315 0.11 -8.86 9.40
CA ILE A 315 1.36 -8.17 9.69
C ILE A 315 1.25 -6.66 9.50
N ILE A 316 0.37 -6.18 8.61
CA ILE A 316 0.21 -4.74 8.34
C ILE A 316 -0.21 -3.94 9.59
N HIS A 317 -0.93 -4.57 10.52
CA HIS A 317 -1.29 -3.95 11.79
C HIS A 317 -0.11 -3.85 12.75
N VAL A 318 0.91 -4.69 12.59
CA VAL A 318 2.11 -4.67 13.45
C VAL A 318 3.20 -3.76 12.88
N LEU A 319 3.24 -3.55 11.56
CA LEU A 319 4.30 -2.79 10.91
C LEU A 319 4.53 -1.38 11.47
N PRO A 320 3.52 -0.55 11.79
CA PRO A 320 3.76 0.75 12.43
C PRO A 320 4.44 0.64 13.79
N MET A 321 3.98 -0.29 14.63
CA MET A 321 4.55 -0.53 15.97
C MET A 321 5.99 -1.04 15.84
N LEU A 322 6.22 -2.01 14.96
CA LEU A 322 7.55 -2.53 14.67
C LEU A 322 8.49 -1.42 14.22
N HIS A 323 8.05 -0.56 13.30
CA HIS A 323 8.88 0.53 12.80
C HIS A 323 9.22 1.53 13.90
N MET A 324 8.24 1.96 14.70
CA MET A 324 8.48 2.88 15.81
C MET A 324 9.42 2.30 16.87
N SER A 325 9.29 1.01 17.19
CA SER A 325 10.18 0.33 18.15
C SER A 325 11.60 0.23 17.62
N GLN A 326 11.79 -0.19 16.37
CA GLN A 326 13.13 -0.35 15.79
C GLN A 326 13.86 0.98 15.59
N ARG A 327 13.13 2.10 15.53
CA ARG A 327 13.70 3.44 15.44
C ARG A 327 13.75 4.19 16.78
N ASN A 328 13.28 3.58 17.87
CA ASN A 328 13.16 4.20 19.20
C ASN A 328 12.39 5.55 19.19
N TRP A 329 11.26 5.62 18.49
CA TRP A 329 10.48 6.87 18.35
C TRP A 329 9.38 7.08 19.40
N PHE A 330 9.37 6.30 20.48
CA PHE A 330 8.36 6.43 21.54
C PHE A 330 8.66 7.53 22.55
N ASP A 331 9.94 7.86 22.77
CA ASP A 331 10.34 8.67 23.94
C ASP A 331 10.41 10.18 23.68
N ASP A 332 10.42 10.65 22.43
CA ASP A 332 10.47 12.10 22.13
C ASP A 332 9.08 12.77 22.19
N GLU A 333 8.36 12.61 23.31
CA GLU A 333 7.15 13.38 23.65
C GLU A 333 7.50 14.73 24.30
N GLU A 334 8.77 15.01 24.58
CA GLU A 334 9.18 16.22 25.32
C GLU A 334 9.20 17.52 24.50
N ASP A 335 9.19 17.46 23.15
CA ASP A 335 9.30 18.67 22.33
C ASP A 335 7.95 19.30 21.92
N ASP A 336 6.82 18.59 22.11
CA ASP A 336 5.50 19.08 21.68
C ASP A 336 4.83 20.04 22.70
N ASN A 337 5.45 20.24 23.87
CA ASN A 337 4.90 21.07 24.94
C ASN A 337 5.21 22.57 24.77
N SER A 338 5.77 22.99 23.62
CA SER A 338 6.08 24.40 23.32
C SER A 338 5.11 25.05 22.32
N GLN A 339 4.18 24.30 21.74
CA GLN A 339 3.10 24.87 20.94
C GLN A 339 1.76 24.64 21.64
N GLU A 340 1.46 25.49 22.63
CA GLU A 340 0.09 25.69 23.07
C GLU A 340 -0.77 25.89 21.82
N GLU A 341 -1.63 24.92 21.51
CA GLU A 341 -2.76 25.17 20.61
C GLU A 341 -3.39 26.49 21.09
N PRO A 342 -3.62 27.46 20.20
CA PRO A 342 -4.21 28.74 20.59
C PRO A 342 -5.57 28.44 21.19
N LYS A 343 -5.62 28.39 22.53
CA LYS A 343 -6.85 28.27 23.30
C LYS A 343 -7.72 29.38 22.78
N THR A 344 -8.73 29.00 22.01
CA THR A 344 -9.66 29.91 21.37
C THR A 344 -10.41 30.57 22.51
N SER A 345 -9.86 31.69 22.96
CA SER A 345 -10.36 32.44 24.09
C SER A 345 -11.72 32.95 23.64
N GLN A 346 -12.79 32.35 24.17
CA GLN A 346 -14.12 32.93 24.11
C GLN A 346 -14.08 34.25 24.88
N ALA A 347 -13.67 35.32 24.19
CA ALA A 347 -13.75 36.67 24.69
C ALA A 347 -15.21 37.12 24.63
N SER A 348 -15.84 37.25 25.81
CA SER A 348 -17.02 38.11 25.99
C SER A 348 -16.66 39.57 25.71
N PRO A 349 -17.58 40.39 25.19
CA PRO A 349 -17.31 41.79 24.90
C PRO A 349 -17.41 42.63 26.17
N LYS A 350 -16.33 43.31 26.56
CA LYS A 350 -16.39 44.49 27.43
C LYS A 350 -15.52 45.61 26.88
N SER A 351 -16.03 46.82 27.04
CA SER A 351 -15.77 48.04 26.30
C SER A 351 -14.50 48.81 26.69
N GLU A 352 -14.15 49.74 25.80
CA GLU A 352 -13.64 51.11 26.04
C GLU A 352 -12.41 51.31 26.95
N ASN A 353 -11.27 51.67 26.34
CA ASN A 353 -10.81 53.07 26.32
C ASN A 353 -9.51 53.27 25.53
N ASP A 354 -9.39 54.48 25.00
CA ASP A 354 -8.40 55.06 24.08
C ASP A 354 -6.96 55.17 24.61
N ALA A 355 -5.97 55.00 23.70
CA ALA A 355 -4.84 55.94 23.48
C ALA A 355 -3.96 55.49 22.29
N PRO A 356 -3.51 56.40 21.39
CA PRO A 356 -2.70 56.04 20.22
C PRO A 356 -1.19 56.21 20.47
N LEU A 357 -0.39 55.23 20.04
CA LEU A 357 1.06 55.33 19.90
C LEU A 357 1.49 54.91 18.48
N PRO A 358 2.64 55.44 18.00
CA PRO A 358 2.92 55.59 16.57
C PRO A 358 3.43 54.32 15.89
N SER A 359 3.08 54.24 14.62
CA SER A 359 3.34 53.18 13.66
C SER A 359 4.82 52.99 13.35
N THR A 360 5.29 51.74 13.47
CA THR A 360 6.55 51.29 12.87
C THR A 360 6.34 49.94 12.19
N HIS A 361 6.66 49.90 10.89
CA HIS A 361 6.76 48.76 9.99
C HIS A 361 5.51 47.90 9.74
N ASN A 362 4.71 48.36 8.76
CA ASN A 362 3.81 47.51 7.98
C ASN A 362 4.63 46.49 7.16
N SER A 363 4.88 45.32 7.75
CA SER A 363 4.98 44.10 6.95
C SER A 363 3.55 43.69 6.67
N THR A 364 3.00 44.16 5.55
CA THR A 364 1.67 43.78 5.06
C THR A 364 1.74 42.31 4.66
N VAL A 365 1.71 41.42 5.65
CA VAL A 365 1.27 40.04 5.46
C VAL A 365 -0.16 40.18 4.98
N ALA A 366 -0.34 40.22 3.66
CA ALA A 366 -1.64 40.12 3.04
C ALA A 366 -2.30 38.88 3.66
N THR A 367 -3.25 39.12 4.55
CA THR A 367 -4.09 38.11 5.15
C THR A 367 -4.86 37.49 3.99
N ASN A 368 -4.27 36.44 3.43
CA ASN A 368 -4.77 35.71 2.27
C ASN A 368 -6.21 35.31 2.54
N LEU A 369 -7.15 36.03 1.92
CA LEU A 369 -8.61 35.83 1.99
C LEU A 369 -9.04 34.39 1.61
N HIS A 370 -8.11 33.58 1.11
CA HIS A 370 -8.34 32.23 0.65
C HIS A 370 -8.15 31.12 1.68
N TYR A 371 -7.74 31.43 2.92
CA TYR A 371 -7.64 30.41 3.97
C TYR A 371 -9.00 29.81 4.38
N SER A 372 -10.11 30.49 4.07
CA SER A 372 -11.46 30.02 4.39
C SER A 372 -11.84 28.73 3.66
N ALA A 373 -11.23 28.44 2.51
CA ALA A 373 -11.46 27.23 1.73
C ALA A 373 -10.86 25.97 2.36
N TYR A 374 -10.07 26.10 3.44
CA TYR A 374 -9.33 24.98 4.05
C TYR A 374 -9.68 24.78 5.52
N LYS A 375 -10.82 25.27 6.01
CA LYS A 375 -11.16 25.26 7.45
C LYS A 375 -11.09 23.88 8.11
N ASN A 376 -11.24 22.81 7.34
CA ASN A 376 -11.23 21.43 7.84
C ASN A 376 -9.92 20.69 7.54
N ALA A 377 -9.00 21.29 6.78
CA ALA A 377 -7.73 20.68 6.45
C ALA A 377 -6.75 20.84 7.63
N ASP A 378 -5.94 19.82 7.86
CA ASP A 378 -4.86 19.89 8.86
C ASP A 378 -3.88 21.01 8.46
N PRO A 379 -3.64 22.02 9.32
CA PRO A 379 -2.77 23.15 8.98
C PRO A 379 -1.35 22.72 8.63
N TYR A 380 -0.82 21.67 9.27
CA TYR A 380 0.51 21.15 8.98
C TYR A 380 0.56 20.50 7.60
N PHE A 381 -0.52 19.80 7.22
CA PHE A 381 -0.64 19.24 5.88
C PHE A 381 -0.67 20.33 4.81
N VAL A 382 -1.47 21.38 5.01
CA VAL A 382 -1.55 22.49 4.06
C VAL A 382 -0.18 23.16 3.93
N GLN A 383 0.52 23.39 5.04
CA GLN A 383 1.85 24.01 5.03
C GLN A 383 2.90 23.12 4.35
N SER A 384 2.96 21.82 4.67
CA SER A 384 3.89 20.89 4.03
C SER A 384 3.61 20.77 2.53
N LEU A 385 2.35 20.64 2.13
CA LEU A 385 1.97 20.57 0.72
C LEU A 385 2.29 21.88 0.00
N GLN A 386 2.01 23.02 0.63
CA GLN A 386 2.34 24.32 0.06
C GLN A 386 3.85 24.45 -0.14
N THR A 387 4.66 24.04 0.84
CA THR A 387 6.13 24.06 0.73
C THR A 387 6.59 23.18 -0.43
N ASP A 388 6.09 21.94 -0.52
CA ASP A 388 6.41 21.00 -1.60
C ASP A 388 6.06 21.59 -2.99
N LEU A 389 4.89 22.25 -3.11
CA LEU A 389 4.43 22.87 -4.36
C LEU A 389 5.18 24.17 -4.68
N GLU A 390 5.61 24.93 -3.68
CA GLU A 390 6.40 26.15 -3.84
C GLU A 390 7.82 25.85 -4.32
N GLU A 391 8.38 24.69 -4.00
CA GLU A 391 9.67 24.24 -4.53
C GLU A 391 9.60 23.83 -6.02
N MET A 392 8.41 23.52 -6.54
CA MET A 392 8.25 23.12 -7.94
C MET A 392 8.62 24.22 -8.93
N ARG A 393 9.16 23.83 -10.10
CA ARG A 393 9.45 24.77 -11.19
C ARG A 393 8.14 25.24 -11.82
N TYR A 394 8.12 26.47 -12.32
CA TYR A 394 6.92 27.09 -12.88
C TYR A 394 6.28 26.28 -14.03
N TYR A 395 7.09 25.70 -14.91
CA TYR A 395 6.60 24.91 -16.04
C TYR A 395 6.03 23.56 -15.60
N ASP A 396 6.65 22.91 -14.60
CA ASP A 396 6.14 21.67 -14.02
C ASP A 396 4.72 21.89 -13.45
N LEU A 397 4.50 22.99 -12.71
CA LEU A 397 3.17 23.37 -12.22
C LEU A 397 2.15 23.51 -13.35
N ARG A 398 2.53 24.14 -14.47
CA ARG A 398 1.63 24.33 -15.62
C ARG A 398 1.28 23.01 -16.29
N ASP A 399 2.24 22.12 -16.45
CA ASP A 399 2.02 20.84 -17.12
C ASP A 399 1.13 19.91 -16.29
N VAL A 400 1.27 19.92 -14.96
CA VAL A 400 0.43 19.16 -14.03
C VAL A 400 -1.00 19.68 -14.03
N LEU A 401 -1.17 21.01 -13.96
CA LEU A 401 -2.49 21.63 -14.05
C LEU A 401 -3.15 21.30 -15.38
N ARG A 402 -2.40 21.36 -16.50
CA ARG A 402 -2.90 20.99 -17.83
C ARG A 402 -3.31 19.52 -17.90
N ALA A 403 -2.51 18.61 -17.34
CA ALA A 403 -2.82 17.18 -17.26
C ALA A 403 -4.10 16.90 -16.45
N LYS A 404 -4.39 17.74 -15.45
CA LYS A 404 -5.64 17.71 -14.67
C LYS A 404 -6.81 18.49 -15.31
N GLY A 405 -6.62 19.09 -16.48
CA GLY A 405 -7.65 19.90 -17.13
C GLY A 405 -7.90 21.26 -16.48
N ILE A 406 -6.98 21.75 -15.64
CA ILE A 406 -7.05 23.02 -14.94
C ILE A 406 -6.25 24.08 -15.73
N PRO A 407 -6.73 25.34 -15.84
CA PRO A 407 -5.99 26.39 -16.54
C PRO A 407 -4.59 26.61 -15.97
N GLY A 408 -3.56 26.36 -16.79
CA GLY A 408 -2.15 26.59 -16.46
C GLY A 408 -1.66 28.00 -16.79
N THR A 409 -2.48 29.03 -16.64
CA THR A 409 -2.11 30.45 -16.88
C THR A 409 -2.10 31.23 -15.56
N GLY A 410 -1.15 32.14 -15.36
CA GLY A 410 -1.07 32.94 -14.13
C GLY A 410 0.31 32.96 -13.49
N THR A 411 0.39 33.60 -12.32
CA THR A 411 1.62 33.67 -11.52
C THR A 411 1.92 32.32 -10.86
N LYS A 412 3.19 32.08 -10.44
CA LYS A 412 3.56 30.81 -9.77
C LYS A 412 2.68 30.55 -8.54
N ALA A 413 2.41 31.57 -7.74
CA ALA A 413 1.54 31.48 -6.57
C ALA A 413 0.11 31.05 -6.92
N GLU A 414 -0.47 31.61 -7.99
CA GLU A 414 -1.80 31.21 -8.47
C GLU A 414 -1.83 29.76 -8.95
N LEU A 415 -0.77 29.29 -9.61
CA LEU A 415 -0.67 27.90 -10.06
C LEU A 415 -0.55 26.94 -8.87
N VAL A 416 0.32 27.25 -7.90
CA VAL A 416 0.46 26.49 -6.64
C VAL A 416 -0.90 26.40 -5.94
N GLN A 417 -1.59 27.53 -5.80
CA GLN A 417 -2.89 27.57 -5.13
C GLN A 417 -3.95 26.72 -5.86
N ARG A 418 -4.03 26.79 -7.19
CA ARG A 418 -4.98 25.97 -7.97
C ARG A 418 -4.67 24.48 -7.85
N LEU A 419 -3.39 24.12 -7.89
CA LEU A 419 -2.97 22.74 -7.75
C LEU A 419 -3.27 22.22 -6.34
N MET A 420 -2.95 23.03 -5.32
CA MET A 420 -3.29 22.75 -3.93
C MET A 420 -4.79 22.52 -3.74
N LEU A 421 -5.65 23.41 -4.27
CA LEU A 421 -7.11 23.27 -4.24
C LEU A 421 -7.57 21.97 -4.92
N SER A 422 -7.01 21.62 -6.07
CA SER A 422 -7.33 20.37 -6.78
C SER A 422 -6.97 19.15 -5.93
N LEU A 423 -5.78 19.13 -5.33
CA LEU A 423 -5.31 18.02 -4.50
C LEU A 423 -6.12 17.87 -3.21
N LEU A 424 -6.50 18.99 -2.58
CA LEU A 424 -7.36 19.00 -1.40
C LEU A 424 -8.80 18.58 -1.70
N THR A 425 -9.31 18.94 -2.88
CA THR A 425 -10.63 18.49 -3.35
C THR A 425 -10.61 16.98 -3.60
N GLU A 426 -9.55 16.46 -4.22
CA GLU A 426 -9.33 15.01 -4.39
C GLU A 426 -9.14 14.27 -3.06
N ALA A 427 -8.67 14.96 -2.02
CA ALA A 427 -8.61 14.50 -0.63
C ALA A 427 -9.96 14.47 0.09
N GLY A 428 -11.02 15.03 -0.49
CA GLY A 428 -12.28 15.24 0.21
C GLY A 428 -12.16 16.21 1.40
N GLN A 429 -11.20 17.15 1.34
CA GLN A 429 -10.98 18.19 2.36
C GLN A 429 -11.52 19.57 1.97
N SER A 430 -12.34 19.66 0.92
CA SER A 430 -12.96 20.91 0.42
C SER A 430 -14.15 21.38 1.25
#